data_AF-A0A2V5KUZ8-F1
#
_entry.id   AF-A0A2V5KUZ8-F1
#
_cell.length_a   1.000
_cell.length_b   1.000
_cell.length_c   1.000
_cell.angle_alpha   90.00
_cell.angle_beta   90.00
_cell.angle_gamma   90.00
#
_symmetry.space_group_name_H-M   'P 1'
#
loop_
_entity.id
_entity.type
_entity.pdbx_description
1 polymer ?
#
loop_
_entity_poly.entity_id
_entity_poly.type
_entity_poly.pdbx_seq_one_letter_code
_entity_poly.pdbx_strand_id
1 'polypeptide(L)'
;MYLIAVTKFADMGAYLTGSAIGRHLMVPHISGKKTWEGFCGAIGFALLCSLALFKLMPGHLPALTWTHATVLGLLLGVAAVLGDLAESIIKRSTDVKDSGNLLPGIGGALDLLDSLLFTAPLLFFYLRLVIRVP
;
A
#
# COMPACT_ATOMS: atom_id res chain seq x y z
N MET A 1 3.11 3.47 -13.37
CA MET A 1 1.64 3.40 -13.19
C MET A 1 1.21 2.20 -12.37
N TYR A 2 1.65 0.97 -12.69
CA TYR A 2 1.30 -0.24 -11.92
C TYR A 2 1.53 -0.10 -10.40
N LEU A 3 2.73 0.31 -9.98
CA LEU A 3 3.08 0.52 -8.57
C LEU A 3 2.10 1.44 -7.84
N ILE A 4 1.87 2.62 -8.42
CA ILE A 4 1.05 3.67 -7.82
C ILE A 4 -0.39 3.19 -7.70
N ALA A 5 -0.93 2.59 -8.76
CA ALA A 5 -2.29 2.07 -8.76
C ALA A 5 -2.48 1.00 -7.69
N VAL A 6 -1.63 -0.03 -7.66
CA VAL A 6 -1.75 -1.12 -6.66
C VAL A 6 -1.60 -0.60 -5.23
N THR A 7 -0.62 0.28 -4.99
CA THR A 7 -0.38 0.87 -3.66
C THR A 7 -1.59 1.71 -3.21
N LYS A 8 -2.11 2.58 -4.07
CA LYS A 8 -3.23 3.46 -3.70
C LYS A 8 -4.56 2.70 -3.59
N PHE A 9 -4.75 1.63 -4.36
CA PHE A 9 -5.86 0.71 -4.12
C PHE A 9 -5.73 -0.02 -2.78
N ALA A 10 -4.51 -0.33 -2.33
CA ALA A 10 -4.28 -0.86 -0.98
C ALA A 10 -4.71 0.15 0.10
N ASP A 11 -4.27 1.41 -0.03
CA ASP A 11 -4.63 2.50 0.90
C ASP A 11 -6.16 2.69 0.94
N MET A 12 -6.83 2.70 -0.23
CA MET A 12 -8.29 2.75 -0.33
C MET A 12 -8.97 1.53 0.28
N GLY A 13 -8.46 0.32 0.02
CA GLY A 13 -9.00 -0.91 0.60
C GLY A 13 -8.90 -0.92 2.11
N ALA A 14 -7.77 -0.47 2.66
CA ALA A 14 -7.55 -0.31 4.09
C ALA A 14 -8.52 0.68 4.71
N TYR A 15 -8.72 1.84 4.07
CA TYR A 15 -9.64 2.85 4.53
C TYR A 15 -11.10 2.37 4.49
N LEU A 16 -11.55 1.84 3.34
CA LEU A 16 -12.94 1.42 3.16
C LEU A 16 -13.32 0.28 4.10
N THR A 17 -12.51 -0.78 4.17
CA THR A 17 -12.79 -1.91 5.05
C THR A 17 -12.55 -1.57 6.52
N GLY A 18 -11.50 -0.82 6.83
CA GLY A 18 -11.20 -0.38 8.18
C GLY A 18 -12.29 0.54 8.75
N SER A 19 -12.86 1.44 7.95
CA SER A 19 -13.95 2.32 8.39
C SER A 19 -15.32 1.66 8.38
N ALA A 20 -15.60 0.75 7.43
CA ALA A 20 -16.92 0.12 7.32
C ALA A 20 -17.13 -1.05 8.29
N ILE A 21 -16.10 -1.88 8.49
CA ILE A 21 -16.20 -3.12 9.27
C ILE A 21 -15.09 -3.30 10.31
N GLY A 22 -14.19 -2.32 10.46
CA GLY A 22 -13.08 -2.40 11.41
C GLY A 22 -13.56 -2.49 12.85
N ARG A 23 -13.22 -3.59 13.51
CA ARG A 23 -13.55 -3.83 14.92
C ARG A 23 -12.31 -4.13 15.74
N HIS A 24 -11.33 -4.81 15.16
CA HIS A 24 -10.12 -5.24 15.87
C HIS A 24 -8.95 -4.32 15.55
N LEU A 25 -8.57 -3.50 16.52
CA LEU A 25 -7.39 -2.63 16.39
C LEU A 25 -6.11 -3.47 16.25
N MET A 26 -5.29 -3.09 15.28
CA MET A 26 -4.04 -3.77 14.98
C MET A 26 -2.93 -3.27 15.92
N VAL A 27 -2.77 -1.95 16.06
CA VAL A 27 -1.71 -1.35 16.88
C VAL A 27 -2.23 -0.13 17.67
N PRO A 28 -3.03 -0.35 18.74
CA PRO A 28 -3.70 0.73 19.46
C PRO A 28 -2.75 1.76 20.10
N HIS A 29 -1.53 1.34 20.47
CA HIS A 29 -0.52 2.21 21.07
C HIS A 29 0.13 3.18 20.06
N ILE A 30 0.08 2.88 18.75
CA ILE A 30 0.67 3.70 17.68
C ILE A 30 -0.44 4.47 16.97
N SER A 31 -1.50 3.77 16.55
CA SER A 31 -2.63 4.35 15.83
C SER A 31 -3.96 3.71 16.25
N GLY A 32 -4.84 4.53 16.82
CA GLY A 32 -6.19 4.11 17.22
C GLY A 32 -7.16 3.93 16.06
N LYS A 33 -6.71 4.05 14.80
CA LYS A 33 -7.56 3.93 13.60
C LYS A 33 -7.20 2.71 12.74
N LYS A 34 -6.09 2.02 13.00
CA LYS A 34 -5.62 0.90 12.18
C LYS A 34 -6.21 -0.40 12.69
N THR A 35 -6.89 -1.14 11.82
CA THR A 35 -7.60 -2.37 12.16
C THR A 35 -7.10 -3.55 11.34
N TRP A 36 -7.27 -4.77 11.87
CA TRP A 36 -6.95 -6.00 11.16
C TRP A 36 -7.85 -6.21 9.94
N GLU A 37 -9.12 -5.78 10.02
CA GLU A 37 -10.02 -5.82 8.88
C GLU A 37 -9.55 -4.87 7.77
N GLY A 38 -9.06 -3.68 8.15
CA GLY A 38 -8.40 -2.75 7.26
C GLY A 38 -7.20 -3.37 6.54
N PHE A 39 -6.32 -4.04 7.29
CA PHE A 39 -5.16 -4.74 6.74
C PHE A 39 -5.57 -5.80 5.69
N CYS A 40 -6.56 -6.64 6.01
CA CYS A 40 -7.08 -7.63 5.08
C CYS A 40 -7.71 -6.98 3.83
N GLY A 41 -8.43 -5.87 4.00
CA GLY A 41 -8.97 -5.12 2.86
C GLY A 41 -7.89 -4.49 1.99
N ALA A 42 -6.80 -3.99 2.59
CA ALA A 42 -5.66 -3.47 1.85
C ALA A 42 -5.08 -4.53 0.90
N ILE A 43 -4.84 -5.73 1.43
CA ILE A 43 -4.33 -6.88 0.65
C ILE A 43 -5.33 -7.28 -0.44
N GLY A 44 -6.62 -7.41 -0.09
CA GLY A 44 -7.66 -7.80 -1.04
C GLY A 44 -7.78 -6.82 -2.22
N PHE A 45 -7.82 -5.52 -1.94
CA PHE A 45 -7.93 -4.50 -2.98
C PHE A 45 -6.64 -4.37 -3.81
N ALA A 46 -5.47 -4.48 -3.18
CA ALA A 46 -4.19 -4.49 -3.89
C ALA A 46 -4.10 -5.67 -4.86
N LEU A 47 -4.50 -6.87 -4.41
CA LEU A 47 -4.54 -8.08 -5.23
C LEU A 47 -5.53 -7.94 -6.39
N LEU A 48 -6.76 -7.48 -6.13
CA LEU A 48 -7.75 -7.24 -7.17
C LEU A 48 -7.27 -6.23 -8.21
N CYS A 49 -6.67 -5.12 -7.77
CA CYS A 49 -6.11 -4.10 -8.64
C CYS A 49 -4.97 -4.66 -9.50
N SER A 50 -4.04 -5.40 -8.89
CA SER A 50 -2.92 -6.05 -9.58
C SER A 50 -3.39 -7.01 -10.68
N LEU A 51 -4.34 -7.89 -10.37
CA LEU A 51 -4.90 -8.84 -11.32
C LEU A 51 -5.72 -8.15 -12.42
N ALA A 52 -6.49 -7.11 -12.06
CA ALA A 52 -7.23 -6.31 -13.02
C ALA A 52 -6.30 -5.60 -14.01
N LEU A 53 -5.22 -4.97 -13.53
CA LEU A 53 -4.23 -4.32 -14.39
C LEU A 53 -3.52 -5.31 -15.30
N PHE A 54 -3.17 -6.49 -14.79
CA PHE A 54 -2.60 -7.55 -15.60
C PHE A 54 -3.54 -7.98 -16.75
N LYS A 55 -4.84 -8.12 -16.47
CA LYS A 55 -5.84 -8.51 -17.49
C LYS A 55 -6.18 -7.39 -18.47
N LEU A 56 -6.27 -6.15 -18.00
CA LEU A 56 -6.73 -4.99 -18.80
C LEU A 56 -5.62 -4.36 -19.65
N MET A 57 -4.35 -4.62 -19.34
CA MET A 57 -3.21 -4.06 -20.07
C MET A 57 -2.30 -5.16 -20.67
N PRO A 58 -2.84 -6.08 -21.49
CA PRO A 58 -2.01 -7.09 -22.14
C PRO A 58 -0.94 -6.40 -23.00
N GLY A 59 0.31 -6.84 -22.85
CA GLY A 59 1.46 -6.34 -23.64
C GLY A 59 2.24 -5.16 -23.05
N HIS A 60 1.72 -4.43 -22.06
CA HIS A 60 2.50 -3.38 -21.37
C HIS A 60 3.42 -3.93 -20.28
N LEU A 61 3.13 -5.15 -19.82
CA LEU A 61 3.84 -5.85 -18.76
C LEU A 61 4.19 -7.27 -19.23
N PRO A 62 4.99 -7.43 -20.31
CA PRO A 62 5.24 -8.74 -20.92
C PRO A 62 5.96 -9.72 -19.99
N ALA A 63 6.68 -9.21 -18.98
CA ALA A 63 7.38 -10.02 -18.00
C ALA A 63 6.51 -10.45 -16.81
N LEU A 64 5.27 -9.94 -16.71
CA LEU A 64 4.35 -10.29 -15.63
C LEU A 64 3.53 -11.52 -16.04
N THR A 65 3.51 -12.53 -15.18
CA THR A 65 2.61 -13.68 -15.30
C THR A 65 1.50 -13.58 -14.26
N TRP A 66 0.45 -14.40 -14.37
CA TRP A 66 -0.58 -14.52 -13.33
C TRP A 66 0.02 -14.74 -11.93
N THR A 67 1.07 -15.56 -11.84
CA THR A 67 1.78 -15.80 -10.57
C THR A 67 2.46 -14.54 -10.06
N HIS A 68 3.19 -13.81 -10.93
CA HIS A 68 3.85 -12.58 -10.50
C HIS A 68 2.86 -11.48 -10.12
N ALA A 69 1.74 -11.35 -10.83
CA ALA A 69 0.68 -10.42 -10.48
C ALA A 69 0.11 -10.73 -9.09
N THR A 70 -0.27 -11.99 -8.83
CA THR A 70 -0.77 -12.41 -7.51
C THR A 70 0.23 -12.11 -6.39
N VAL A 71 1.49 -12.53 -6.56
CA VAL A 71 2.54 -12.32 -5.55
C VAL A 71 2.79 -10.84 -5.31
N LEU A 72 2.87 -10.02 -6.37
CA LEU A 72 3.06 -8.58 -6.23
C LEU A 72 1.86 -7.90 -5.58
N GLY A 73 0.62 -8.29 -5.91
CA GLY A 73 -0.57 -7.76 -5.27
C GLY A 73 -0.55 -7.97 -3.75
N LEU A 74 -0.18 -9.18 -3.30
CA LEU A 74 -0.04 -9.50 -1.88
C LEU A 74 1.11 -8.73 -1.23
N LEU A 75 2.30 -8.77 -1.82
CA LEU A 75 3.49 -8.12 -1.24
C LEU A 75 3.35 -6.60 -1.17
N LEU A 76 2.84 -5.97 -2.23
CA LEU A 76 2.64 -4.53 -2.27
C LEU A 76 1.52 -4.10 -1.32
N GLY A 77 0.46 -4.91 -1.16
CA GLY A 77 -0.59 -4.65 -0.17
C GLY A 77 -0.04 -4.64 1.27
N VAL A 78 0.79 -5.62 1.62
CA VAL A 78 1.46 -5.66 2.94
C VAL A 78 2.42 -4.48 3.12
N ALA A 79 3.28 -4.22 2.13
CA ALA A 79 4.26 -3.14 2.20
C ALA A 79 3.62 -1.75 2.28
N ALA A 80 2.48 -1.54 1.62
CA ALA A 80 1.72 -0.30 1.72
C ALA A 80 1.28 -0.04 3.18
N VAL A 81 0.70 -1.04 3.85
CA VAL A 81 0.28 -0.91 5.25
C VAL A 81 1.49 -0.71 6.17
N LEU A 82 2.62 -1.37 5.91
CA LEU A 82 3.85 -1.17 6.67
C LEU A 82 4.39 0.26 6.54
N GLY A 83 4.31 0.87 5.35
CA GLY A 83 4.74 2.24 5.14
C GLY A 83 3.91 3.25 5.94
N ASP A 84 2.60 3.10 5.90
CA ASP A 84 1.66 3.93 6.65
C ASP A 84 1.76 3.71 8.19
N LEU A 85 2.11 2.51 8.63
CA LEU A 85 2.48 2.27 10.04
C LEU A 85 3.79 2.93 10.42
N ALA A 86 4.83 2.85 9.57
CA ALA A 86 6.11 3.51 9.83
C ALA A 86 5.95 5.02 9.94
N GLU A 87 5.13 5.61 9.08
CA GLU A 87 4.78 7.02 9.14
C GLU A 87 4.02 7.37 10.44
N SER A 88 3.04 6.54 10.82
CA SER A 88 2.34 6.68 12.09
C SER A 88 3.30 6.65 13.30
N ILE A 89 4.35 5.82 13.26
CA ILE A 89 5.38 5.76 14.30
C ILE A 89 6.22 7.05 14.33
N ILE A 90 6.63 7.55 13.16
CA ILE A 90 7.43 8.77 13.06
C ILE A 90 6.65 9.94 13.66
N LYS A 91 5.38 10.13 13.28
CA LYS A 91 4.50 11.18 13.83
C LYS A 91 4.35 11.10 15.35
N ARG A 92 4.32 9.89 15.92
CA ARG A 92 4.28 9.69 17.38
C ARG A 92 5.60 10.00 18.07
N SER A 93 6.71 9.76 17.38
CA SER A 93 8.06 9.94 17.94
C SER A 93 8.52 11.40 17.89
N THR A 94 8.00 12.20 16.96
CA THR A 94 8.37 13.60 16.78
C THR A 94 7.43 14.58 17.47
N ASP A 95 6.34 14.10 18.09
CA ASP A 95 5.23 14.90 18.65
C ASP A 95 4.59 15.88 17.62
N VAL A 96 4.88 15.68 16.33
CA VAL A 96 4.30 16.44 15.22
C VAL A 96 3.16 15.61 14.63
N LYS A 97 1.94 16.13 14.78
CA LYS A 97 0.71 15.43 14.37
C LYS A 97 0.48 15.38 12.86
N ASP A 98 0.95 16.39 12.13
CA ASP A 98 0.81 16.50 10.68
C ASP A 98 2.16 16.71 10.03
N SER A 99 2.46 15.92 9.00
CA SER A 99 3.67 15.99 8.20
C SER A 99 3.76 17.29 7.36
N GLY A 100 2.75 18.15 7.45
CA GLY A 100 2.59 19.44 6.77
C GLY A 100 1.15 19.68 6.32
N ASN A 101 0.86 20.87 5.79
CA ASN A 101 -0.44 21.24 5.20
C ASN A 101 -0.32 21.41 3.67
N LEU A 102 0.50 20.57 3.02
CA LEU A 102 0.86 20.77 1.63
C LEU A 102 -0.35 20.58 0.68
N LEU A 103 -1.27 19.66 1.01
CA LEU A 103 -2.43 19.37 0.17
C LEU A 103 -3.73 19.39 0.98
N PRO A 104 -4.68 20.28 0.63
CA PRO A 104 -5.95 20.39 1.35
C PRO A 104 -6.72 19.07 1.24
N GLY A 105 -6.98 18.44 2.39
CA GLY A 105 -7.77 17.21 2.52
C GLY A 105 -6.96 15.90 2.58
N ILE A 106 -5.68 15.89 2.19
CA ILE A 106 -4.84 14.68 2.18
C ILE A 106 -3.75 14.72 3.26
N GLY A 107 -3.38 15.92 3.74
CA GLY A 107 -2.37 16.11 4.78
C GLY A 107 -1.03 16.54 4.20
N GLY A 108 0.06 16.00 4.75
CA GLY A 108 1.41 16.34 4.33
C GLY A 108 1.88 15.54 3.12
N ALA A 109 3.03 15.93 2.56
CA ALA A 109 3.66 15.18 1.49
C ALA A 109 4.05 13.75 1.91
N LEU A 110 4.35 13.57 3.21
CA LEU A 110 4.74 12.28 3.76
C LEU A 110 3.56 11.30 3.81
N ASP A 111 2.36 11.77 4.17
CA ASP A 111 1.12 10.96 4.21
C ASP A 111 0.72 10.44 2.80
N LEU A 112 1.27 11.03 1.74
CA LEU A 112 1.07 10.58 0.37
C LEU A 112 2.11 9.55 -0.09
N LEU A 113 3.33 9.70 0.40
CA LEU A 113 4.51 8.98 -0.08
C LEU A 113 4.89 7.81 0.83
N ASP A 114 4.46 7.79 2.09
CA ASP A 114 4.71 6.74 3.08
C ASP A 114 4.56 5.30 2.54
N SER A 115 3.41 4.96 1.96
CA SER A 115 3.14 3.64 1.40
C SER A 115 3.99 3.39 0.15
N LEU A 116 4.23 4.42 -0.66
CA LEU A 116 5.09 4.35 -1.86
C LEU A 116 6.57 4.16 -1.52
N LEU A 117 7.05 4.71 -0.41
CA LEU A 117 8.43 4.58 0.05
C LEU A 117 8.79 3.13 0.38
N PHE A 118 7.80 2.32 0.76
CA PHE A 118 7.98 0.89 1.02
C PHE A 118 7.67 0.03 -0.19
N THR A 119 6.63 0.35 -0.96
CA THR A 119 6.24 -0.45 -2.13
C THR A 119 7.20 -0.28 -3.31
N ALA A 120 7.80 0.91 -3.50
CA ALA A 120 8.74 1.18 -4.58
C ALA A 120 10.02 0.31 -4.55
N PRO A 121 10.81 0.28 -3.46
CA PRO A 121 11.98 -0.59 -3.38
C PRO A 121 11.60 -2.06 -3.44
N LEU A 122 10.47 -2.46 -2.84
CA LEU A 122 9.99 -3.85 -2.92
C LEU A 122 9.76 -4.27 -4.37
N LEU A 123 9.00 -3.47 -5.13
CA LEU A 123 8.74 -3.77 -6.54
C LEU A 123 10.04 -3.79 -7.35
N PHE A 124 10.96 -2.85 -7.11
CA PHE A 124 12.24 -2.79 -7.80
C PHE A 124 13.06 -4.08 -7.58
N PHE A 125 13.23 -4.50 -6.32
CA PHE A 125 13.97 -5.73 -6.02
C PHE A 125 13.27 -6.97 -6.57
N TYR A 126 11.94 -7.02 -6.52
CA TYR A 126 11.19 -8.11 -7.10
C TYR A 126 11.39 -8.21 -8.63
N LEU A 127 11.28 -7.09 -9.34
CA LEU A 127 11.51 -7.06 -10.79
C LEU A 127 12.94 -7.46 -11.15
N ARG A 128 13.93 -7.00 -10.39
CA ARG A 128 15.35 -7.26 -10.66
C ARG A 128 15.79 -8.68 -10.30
N LEU A 129 15.34 -9.22 -9.16
CA LEU A 129 15.82 -10.51 -8.64
C LEU A 129 14.96 -11.69 -9.11
N VAL A 130 13.65 -11.50 -9.20
CA VAL A 130 12.70 -12.58 -9.51
C VAL A 130 12.38 -12.61 -10.99
N ILE A 131 11.91 -11.48 -11.54
CA ILE A 131 11.53 -11.39 -12.96
C ILE A 131 12.78 -11.23 -13.85
N ARG A 132 13.90 -10.77 -13.28
CA ARG A 132 15.17 -10.52 -13.98
C ARG A 132 14.99 -9.60 -15.18
N VAL A 133 14.17 -8.57 -15.01
CA VAL A 133 14.08 -7.49 -15.99
C VAL A 133 15.43 -6.75 -16.02
N PRO A 134 16.01 -6.50 -17.20
CA PRO A 134 17.28 -5.78 -17.34
C PRO A 134 17.21 -4.34 -16.81
#